data_AF-A0A1V5V0R2-F1
#
_entry.id   AF-A0A1V5V0R2-F1
#
_cell.length_a   1.000
_cell.length_b   1.000
_cell.length_c   1.000
_cell.angle_alpha   90.00
_cell.angle_beta   90.00
_cell.angle_gamma   90.00
#
_symmetry.space_group_name_H-M   'P 1'
#
loop_
_entity.id
_entity.type
_entity.pdbx_description
1 polymer ?
#
loop_
_entity_poly.entity_id
_entity_poly.type
_entity_poly.pdbx_seq_one_letter_code
_entity_poly.pdbx_strand_id
1 'polypeptide(L)'
;MKYFLCGGTEAFRMFFRTMTGADADLTFFSAPDQIPLDDAGNSPVYVLLPDYEKGVRRIPEMDFERVMRFLEWKRNGARLYVENYDAQDYLHSGLSGCQIVGRERFFFQEYLRYDGGILQARGSYYHPVLARSETLASVENCIGTHTVFREGAYSFPVLSRCGEHGFSAAMNLSAYDVLFMRPRHRWRKLYADLWSEVAGRPRKAVERAFDRVFPERLNPSGGTSPDEAVRKALEWHEKSGLLRAPDGSQGMFEMIRSNDLGVRSNLRTDSELLTGAFFAMAGKHCRSERLVETGCNLADFLLDRNIQEPGGFFKWFDNKDTVYSSDCARGGLAMVNLYRCTGRTRYLEAARSLADAFLRWLAKDGLCCGHFRMEDGYAGRESNDNPVFYGEMVSFLLQLREEKYRAAALRIIERIGEKFPDVAPFGFSDNFTYSRYLLMLACAQVRTDRDYSGRIARVLDFFEKQQHPSGGIIECAIRLKDHAEAGVAIGDGSDRIADLLYCNNIVFCALSVLRRLPPDHPERTRAERMYQALKRFLLRIQIQSGDPRFNGGWMRGFDMDNGDYYGLNKDLDWGAYAIMAGWMTGFIPIVFLEDLGAPPFFISPD
;
A
#
# COMPACT_ATOMS: atom_id res chain seq x y z
N MET A 1 9.82 -38.54 -19.13
CA MET A 1 9.84 -38.48 -17.65
C MET A 1 8.40 -38.59 -17.20
N LYS A 2 8.13 -39.49 -16.27
CA LYS A 2 6.78 -39.72 -15.72
C LYS A 2 6.58 -38.83 -14.50
N TYR A 3 5.41 -38.22 -14.39
CA TYR A 3 5.05 -37.28 -13.35
C TYR A 3 3.82 -37.78 -12.59
N PHE A 4 3.90 -37.77 -11.27
CA PHE A 4 2.81 -38.11 -10.38
C PHE A 4 2.51 -36.91 -9.51
N LEU A 5 1.31 -36.33 -9.68
CA LEU A 5 0.86 -35.17 -8.91
C LEU A 5 -0.29 -35.60 -8.00
N CYS A 6 -0.10 -35.42 -6.70
CA CYS A 6 -1.10 -35.65 -5.68
C CYS A 6 -1.59 -34.31 -5.12
N GLY A 7 -2.90 -34.07 -5.12
CA GLY A 7 -3.51 -32.88 -4.52
C GLY A 7 -3.17 -31.55 -5.23
N GLY A 8 -3.03 -30.47 -4.46
CA GLY A 8 -2.71 -29.13 -4.98
C GLY A 8 -3.93 -28.38 -5.54
N THR A 9 -3.82 -27.05 -5.59
CA THR A 9 -4.86 -26.16 -6.13
C THR A 9 -5.06 -26.37 -7.62
N GLU A 10 -6.24 -26.00 -8.15
CA GLU A 10 -6.48 -26.00 -9.60
C GLU A 10 -5.41 -25.18 -10.35
N ALA A 11 -5.10 -23.99 -9.85
CA ALA A 11 -4.08 -23.12 -10.44
C ALA A 11 -2.69 -23.79 -10.47
N PHE A 12 -2.28 -24.47 -9.40
CA PHE A 12 -1.02 -25.19 -9.38
C PHE A 12 -1.00 -26.37 -10.36
N ARG A 13 -2.10 -27.14 -10.45
CA ARG A 13 -2.20 -28.24 -11.44
C ARG A 13 -2.09 -27.71 -12.87
N MET A 14 -2.69 -26.55 -13.15
CA MET A 14 -2.56 -25.87 -14.43
C MET A 14 -1.13 -25.39 -14.70
N PHE A 15 -0.46 -24.82 -13.69
CA PHE A 15 0.96 -24.45 -13.76
C PHE A 15 1.83 -25.65 -14.09
N PHE A 16 1.64 -26.75 -13.36
CA PHE A 16 2.43 -27.97 -13.53
C PHE A 16 2.26 -28.57 -14.93
N ARG A 17 1.01 -28.70 -15.41
CA ARG A 17 0.69 -29.14 -16.79
C ARG A 17 1.32 -28.23 -17.85
N THR A 18 1.24 -26.91 -17.65
CA THR A 18 1.81 -25.92 -18.58
C THR A 18 3.32 -26.03 -18.66
N MET A 19 3.98 -26.27 -17.52
CA MET A 19 5.42 -26.41 -17.41
C MET A 19 5.94 -27.72 -18.04
N THR A 20 5.24 -28.84 -17.83
CA THR A 20 5.65 -30.15 -18.35
C THR A 20 5.30 -30.32 -19.83
N GLY A 21 4.19 -29.73 -20.29
CA GLY A 21 3.68 -29.82 -21.66
C GLY A 21 2.59 -30.87 -21.82
N ALA A 22 1.83 -30.80 -22.93
CA ALA A 22 0.68 -31.68 -23.18
C ALA A 22 1.06 -33.16 -23.37
N ASP A 23 2.26 -33.42 -23.91
CA ASP A 23 2.77 -34.78 -24.16
C ASP A 23 3.46 -35.40 -22.94
N ALA A 24 3.42 -34.73 -21.78
CA ALA A 24 4.00 -35.27 -20.57
C ALA A 24 3.14 -36.41 -20.01
N ASP A 25 3.77 -37.51 -19.65
CA ASP A 25 3.13 -38.62 -18.90
C ASP A 25 2.86 -38.15 -17.47
N LEU A 26 1.73 -37.46 -17.26
CA LEU A 26 1.29 -36.90 -16.00
C LEU A 26 0.04 -37.63 -15.49
N THR A 27 0.20 -38.32 -14.36
CA THR A 27 -0.90 -38.99 -13.65
C THR A 27 -1.27 -38.19 -12.40
N PHE A 28 -2.57 -38.04 -12.16
CA PHE A 28 -3.10 -37.33 -11.01
C PHE A 28 -3.71 -38.29 -9.99
N PHE A 29 -3.40 -38.07 -8.70
CA PHE A 29 -3.99 -38.78 -7.58
C PHE A 29 -4.63 -37.82 -6.58
N SER A 30 -5.68 -38.27 -5.91
CA SER A 30 -6.33 -37.47 -4.87
C SER A 30 -5.62 -37.55 -3.52
N ALA A 31 -4.89 -38.64 -3.27
CA ALA A 31 -4.12 -38.84 -2.05
C ALA A 31 -2.87 -39.70 -2.31
N PRO A 32 -1.80 -39.58 -1.49
CA PRO A 32 -0.54 -40.28 -1.74
C PRO A 32 -0.65 -41.81 -1.67
N ASP A 33 -1.65 -42.32 -0.93
CA ASP A 33 -1.93 -43.74 -0.77
C ASP A 33 -2.46 -44.41 -2.06
N GLN A 34 -2.91 -43.61 -3.02
CA GLN A 34 -3.37 -44.09 -4.33
C GLN A 34 -2.24 -44.28 -5.33
N ILE A 35 -1.02 -43.83 -5.03
CA ILE A 35 0.15 -44.03 -5.89
C ILE A 35 0.54 -45.52 -5.83
N PRO A 36 0.56 -46.22 -6.99
CA PRO A 36 0.92 -47.64 -7.02
C PRO A 36 2.36 -47.85 -6.55
N LEU A 37 2.57 -48.83 -5.66
CA LEU A 37 3.89 -49.12 -5.07
C LEU A 37 4.83 -49.87 -6.05
N ASP A 38 4.29 -50.39 -7.15
CA ASP A 38 4.95 -51.19 -8.17
C ASP A 38 5.32 -50.39 -9.44
N ASP A 39 4.85 -49.15 -9.58
CA ASP A 39 5.05 -48.31 -10.77
C ASP A 39 6.39 -47.55 -10.72
N ALA A 40 7.50 -48.29 -10.77
CA ALA A 40 8.85 -47.76 -10.84
C ALA A 40 9.28 -47.52 -12.31
N GLY A 41 8.78 -46.44 -12.92
CA GLY A 41 9.32 -45.96 -14.20
C GLY A 41 10.79 -45.50 -14.10
N ASN A 42 11.42 -45.15 -15.23
CA ASN A 42 12.76 -44.53 -15.23
C ASN A 42 12.69 -43.11 -14.62
N SER A 43 13.20 -42.94 -13.39
CA SER A 43 13.36 -41.68 -12.65
C SER A 43 12.10 -40.78 -12.66
N PRO A 44 10.99 -41.24 -12.06
CA PRO A 44 9.75 -40.46 -11.97
C PRO A 44 9.89 -39.24 -11.05
N VAL A 45 8.97 -38.29 -11.22
CA VAL A 45 8.82 -37.14 -10.34
C VAL A 45 7.51 -37.27 -9.57
N TYR A 46 7.60 -37.27 -8.24
CA TYR A 46 6.48 -37.31 -7.32
C TYR A 46 6.30 -35.92 -6.68
N VAL A 47 5.10 -35.36 -6.79
CA VAL A 47 4.73 -34.08 -6.20
C VAL A 47 3.53 -34.32 -5.29
N LEU A 48 3.76 -34.23 -3.98
CA LEU A 48 2.79 -34.57 -2.95
C LEU A 48 2.35 -33.28 -2.26
N LEU A 49 1.10 -32.88 -2.51
CA LEU A 49 0.51 -31.65 -1.98
C LEU A 49 -0.79 -31.99 -1.23
N PRO A 50 -1.17 -31.23 -0.20
CA PRO A 50 -2.49 -31.36 0.41
C PRO A 50 -3.58 -30.84 -0.55
N ASP A 51 -4.83 -31.26 -0.32
CA ASP A 51 -6.00 -30.76 -1.06
C ASP A 51 -6.52 -29.46 -0.43
N TYR A 52 -6.21 -28.33 -1.08
CA TYR A 52 -6.42 -27.01 -0.51
C TYR A 52 -7.89 -26.55 -0.49
N GLU A 53 -8.76 -27.15 -1.31
CA GLU A 53 -10.15 -26.71 -1.46
C GLU A 53 -11.09 -27.26 -0.37
N LYS A 54 -10.62 -28.19 0.48
CA LYS A 54 -11.43 -28.91 1.49
C LYS A 54 -10.98 -28.73 2.94
N GLY A 55 -10.20 -27.69 3.25
CA GLY A 55 -9.71 -27.47 4.61
C GLY A 55 -8.67 -28.47 5.10
N VAL A 56 -8.34 -29.51 4.31
CA VAL A 56 -7.19 -30.39 4.53
C VAL A 56 -5.94 -29.58 4.23
N ARG A 57 -5.23 -29.26 5.30
CA ARG A 57 -4.16 -28.26 5.31
C ARG A 57 -2.76 -28.87 5.39
N ARG A 58 -2.69 -30.20 5.43
CA ARG A 58 -1.46 -31.00 5.54
C ARG A 58 -1.68 -32.39 4.95
N ILE A 59 -0.60 -33.04 4.55
CA ILE A 59 -0.60 -34.46 4.21
C ILE A 59 -0.37 -35.23 5.52
N PRO A 60 -1.26 -36.15 5.91
CA PRO A 60 -1.06 -36.94 7.13
C PRO A 60 0.15 -37.87 7.00
N GLU A 61 0.58 -38.43 8.12
CA GLU A 61 1.57 -39.52 8.15
C GLU A 61 1.14 -40.66 7.21
N MET A 62 2.11 -41.23 6.50
CA MET A 62 1.91 -42.37 5.62
C MET A 62 2.25 -43.67 6.36
N ASP A 63 1.69 -44.78 5.90
CA ASP A 63 2.07 -46.08 6.42
C ASP A 63 3.58 -46.37 6.17
N PHE A 64 4.14 -47.26 7.00
CA PHE A 64 5.55 -47.62 6.96
C PHE A 64 6.02 -48.07 5.58
N GLU A 65 5.25 -48.93 4.91
CA GLU A 65 5.61 -49.51 3.61
C GLU A 65 5.75 -48.41 2.55
N ARG A 66 4.82 -47.47 2.54
CA ARG A 66 4.80 -46.35 1.60
C ARG A 66 5.94 -45.36 1.84
N VAL A 67 6.23 -45.00 3.10
CA VAL A 67 7.38 -44.15 3.41
C VAL A 67 8.68 -44.81 2.96
N MET A 68 8.85 -46.10 3.26
CA MET A 68 10.02 -46.86 2.85
C MET A 68 10.16 -46.91 1.33
N ARG A 69 9.05 -47.06 0.60
CA ARG A 69 9.05 -47.07 -0.86
C ARG A 69 9.47 -45.72 -1.45
N PHE A 70 8.96 -44.60 -0.96
CA PHE A 70 9.39 -43.28 -1.43
C PHE A 70 10.87 -43.02 -1.11
N LEU A 71 11.35 -43.45 0.06
CA LEU A 71 12.77 -43.37 0.42
C LEU A 71 13.65 -44.18 -0.54
N GLU A 72 13.22 -45.38 -0.90
CA GLU A 72 13.91 -46.24 -1.88
C GLU A 72 13.91 -45.61 -3.27
N TRP A 73 12.76 -45.15 -3.78
CA TRP A 73 12.67 -44.50 -5.09
C TRP A 73 13.57 -43.26 -5.17
N LYS A 74 13.60 -42.46 -4.11
CA LYS A 74 14.49 -41.29 -4.01
C LYS A 74 15.97 -41.69 -4.04
N ARG A 75 16.36 -42.79 -3.38
CA ARG A 75 17.73 -43.35 -3.48
C ARG A 75 18.06 -43.83 -4.89
N ASN A 76 17.06 -44.29 -5.64
CA ASN A 76 17.19 -44.77 -7.01
C ASN A 76 16.98 -43.68 -8.08
N GLY A 77 17.05 -42.39 -7.72
CA GLY A 77 17.01 -41.29 -8.69
C GLY A 77 15.62 -40.69 -8.97
N ALA A 78 14.57 -41.15 -8.29
CA ALA A 78 13.26 -40.48 -8.37
C ALA A 78 13.30 -39.14 -7.64
N ARG A 79 12.60 -38.14 -8.19
CA ARG A 79 12.50 -36.82 -7.56
C ARG A 79 11.23 -36.74 -6.74
N LEU A 80 11.33 -36.17 -5.55
CA LEU A 80 10.20 -36.03 -4.63
C LEU A 80 10.10 -34.59 -4.14
N TYR A 81 8.93 -34.00 -4.29
CA TYR A 81 8.53 -32.77 -3.62
C TYR A 81 7.35 -33.06 -2.70
N VAL A 82 7.41 -32.61 -1.45
CA VAL A 82 6.34 -32.76 -0.48
C VAL A 82 6.04 -31.43 0.21
N GLU A 83 4.75 -31.11 0.40
CA GLU A 83 4.30 -29.85 1.01
C GLU A 83 3.40 -30.10 2.23
N ASN A 84 3.66 -29.38 3.32
CA ASN A 84 2.97 -29.52 4.62
C ASN A 84 2.77 -31.00 5.05
N TYR A 85 3.84 -31.81 5.04
CA TYR A 85 3.78 -33.20 5.49
C TYR A 85 3.86 -33.32 7.01
N ASP A 86 2.94 -34.07 7.60
CA ASP A 86 2.97 -34.39 9.03
C ASP A 86 4.12 -35.36 9.32
N ALA A 87 5.27 -34.84 9.74
CA ALA A 87 6.48 -35.62 10.00
C ALA A 87 6.89 -35.51 11.48
N GLN A 88 6.12 -36.15 12.37
CA GLN A 88 6.37 -36.10 13.81
C GLN A 88 7.42 -37.13 14.24
N ASP A 89 7.44 -38.30 13.60
CA ASP A 89 8.38 -39.38 13.91
C ASP A 89 9.69 -39.32 13.10
N TYR A 90 10.65 -40.17 13.50
CA TYR A 90 11.96 -40.24 12.86
C TYR A 90 11.90 -40.71 11.40
N LEU A 91 11.06 -41.68 11.09
CA LEU A 91 10.97 -42.28 9.75
C LEU A 91 10.42 -41.26 8.73
N HIS A 92 9.32 -40.61 9.08
CA HIS A 92 8.66 -39.59 8.28
C HIS A 92 9.56 -38.36 8.09
N SER A 93 10.28 -37.95 9.14
CA SER A 93 11.26 -36.87 9.05
C SER A 93 12.44 -37.21 8.12
N GLY A 94 12.74 -38.49 7.93
CA GLY A 94 13.73 -38.95 6.95
C GLY A 94 13.29 -38.72 5.50
N LEU A 95 11.98 -38.79 5.24
CA LEU A 95 11.39 -38.51 3.93
C LEU A 95 11.37 -37.01 3.62
N SER A 96 10.83 -36.21 4.54
CA SER A 96 10.64 -34.76 4.40
C SER A 96 11.86 -33.92 4.77
N GLY A 97 12.92 -34.52 5.32
CA GLY A 97 14.14 -33.81 5.75
C GLY A 97 13.93 -32.72 6.80
N CYS A 98 12.76 -32.71 7.44
CA CYS A 98 12.32 -31.75 8.45
C CYS A 98 11.54 -32.50 9.54
N GLN A 99 11.61 -32.01 10.78
CA GLN A 99 10.79 -32.52 11.87
C GLN A 99 9.84 -31.43 12.36
N ILE A 100 8.54 -31.73 12.45
CA ILE A 100 7.55 -30.80 13.00
C ILE A 100 7.81 -30.61 14.49
N VAL A 101 7.83 -29.35 14.95
CA VAL A 101 8.00 -29.00 16.37
C VAL A 101 6.77 -28.35 17.00
N GLY A 102 5.83 -27.86 16.20
CA GLY A 102 4.58 -27.26 16.67
C GLY A 102 3.36 -28.12 16.37
N ARG A 103 2.35 -28.09 17.25
CA ARG A 103 1.04 -28.73 16.98
C ARG A 103 0.15 -27.90 16.06
N GLU A 104 0.40 -26.59 15.98
CA GLU A 104 -0.44 -25.64 15.25
C GLU A 104 0.28 -25.03 14.05
N ARG A 105 -0.52 -24.55 13.10
CA ARG A 105 -0.06 -23.74 11.96
C ARG A 105 -0.10 -22.28 12.33
N PHE A 106 0.85 -21.52 11.84
CA PHE A 106 0.89 -20.08 12.01
C PHE A 106 0.42 -19.41 10.71
N PHE A 107 -0.48 -18.44 10.84
CA PHE A 107 -0.89 -17.60 9.72
C PHE A 107 0.22 -16.61 9.42
N PHE A 108 0.59 -16.54 8.14
CA PHE A 108 1.77 -15.83 7.71
C PHE A 108 1.50 -14.32 7.64
N GLN A 109 2.10 -13.58 8.58
CA GLN A 109 2.21 -12.12 8.54
C GLN A 109 3.66 -11.66 8.39
N GLU A 110 4.61 -12.60 8.33
CA GLU A 110 6.04 -12.35 8.38
C GLU A 110 6.68 -12.27 6.98
N TYR A 111 8.01 -12.33 6.96
CA TYR A 111 8.83 -12.30 5.76
C TYR A 111 9.49 -13.66 5.52
N LEU A 112 9.59 -14.02 4.25
CA LEU A 112 10.36 -15.16 3.78
C LEU A 112 11.73 -14.67 3.34
N ARG A 113 12.80 -15.28 3.88
CA ARG A 113 14.16 -15.11 3.38
C ARG A 113 14.45 -16.18 2.33
N TYR A 114 14.86 -15.76 1.15
CA TYR A 114 15.22 -16.61 0.03
C TYR A 114 16.30 -15.94 -0.81
N ASP A 115 17.40 -16.65 -1.09
CA ASP A 115 18.50 -16.16 -1.95
C ASP A 115 19.04 -14.79 -1.49
N GLY A 116 19.25 -14.63 -0.18
CA GLY A 116 19.69 -13.37 0.45
C GLY A 116 18.65 -12.24 0.45
N GLY A 117 17.48 -12.45 -0.15
CA GLY A 117 16.41 -11.47 -0.27
C GLY A 117 15.18 -11.79 0.59
N ILE A 118 14.33 -10.78 0.77
CA ILE A 118 13.00 -10.87 1.33
C ILE A 118 11.90 -11.09 0.27
N LEU A 119 10.94 -11.91 0.64
CA LEU A 119 9.65 -12.18 0.01
C LEU A 119 8.55 -12.01 1.07
N GLN A 120 7.36 -11.61 0.68
CA GLN A 120 6.15 -11.64 1.50
C GLN A 120 5.25 -12.77 1.01
N ALA A 121 4.65 -13.53 1.92
CA ALA A 121 3.75 -14.64 1.62
C ALA A 121 2.39 -14.49 2.33
N ARG A 122 1.81 -13.28 2.31
CA ARG A 122 0.59 -12.97 3.07
C ARG A 122 -0.51 -13.96 2.71
N GLY A 123 -1.43 -14.23 3.63
CA GLY A 123 -2.51 -15.20 3.39
C GLY A 123 -2.09 -16.68 3.43
N SER A 124 -0.81 -16.96 3.66
CA SER A 124 -0.28 -18.34 3.73
C SER A 124 -0.33 -18.89 5.14
N TYR A 125 -0.11 -20.20 5.24
CA TYR A 125 0.12 -20.88 6.52
C TYR A 125 1.43 -21.66 6.46
N TYR A 126 2.10 -21.78 7.59
CA TYR A 126 3.29 -22.63 7.73
C TYR A 126 3.27 -23.43 9.03
N HIS A 127 4.04 -24.51 9.04
CA HIS A 127 4.36 -25.31 10.23
C HIS A 127 5.80 -25.01 10.66
N PRO A 128 6.04 -24.65 11.93
CA PRO A 128 7.39 -24.58 12.45
C PRO A 128 8.01 -25.97 12.42
N VAL A 129 9.15 -26.08 11.74
CA VAL A 129 9.93 -27.31 11.63
C VAL A 129 11.38 -27.05 12.02
N LEU A 130 12.06 -28.10 12.45
CA LEU A 130 13.53 -28.12 12.51
C LEU A 130 14.06 -28.74 11.23
N ALA A 131 14.98 -28.04 10.56
CA ALA A 131 15.68 -28.59 9.41
C ALA A 131 16.61 -29.71 9.87
N ARG A 132 16.53 -30.85 9.17
CA ARG A 132 17.54 -31.92 9.22
C ARG A 132 18.39 -31.95 7.94
N SER A 133 18.20 -30.96 7.07
CA SER A 133 18.73 -30.91 5.71
C SER A 133 19.00 -29.47 5.27
N GLU A 134 19.50 -29.27 4.06
CA GLU A 134 19.84 -27.94 3.55
C GLU A 134 18.58 -27.06 3.49
N THR A 135 18.62 -25.88 4.10
CA THR A 135 17.52 -24.91 4.06
C THR A 135 17.70 -23.96 2.89
N LEU A 136 16.71 -23.92 2.00
CA LEU A 136 16.69 -23.05 0.82
C LEU A 136 15.91 -21.75 1.06
N ALA A 137 14.89 -21.79 1.92
CA ALA A 137 14.14 -20.61 2.36
C ALA A 137 13.69 -20.76 3.81
N SER A 138 13.61 -19.64 4.52
CA SER A 138 13.20 -19.56 5.92
C SER A 138 12.12 -18.49 6.12
N VAL A 139 11.25 -18.73 7.09
CA VAL A 139 10.36 -17.72 7.67
C VAL A 139 11.10 -17.02 8.78
N GLU A 140 11.06 -15.70 8.79
CA GLU A 140 11.72 -14.87 9.78
C GLU A 140 10.85 -13.70 10.22
N ASN A 141 10.80 -13.44 11.53
CA ASN A 141 10.21 -12.23 12.06
C ASN A 141 11.18 -11.04 11.96
N CYS A 142 11.58 -10.70 10.74
CA CYS A 142 12.54 -9.63 10.48
C CYS A 142 11.83 -8.33 10.01
N ILE A 143 12.61 -7.28 9.80
CA ILE A 143 12.13 -6.04 9.16
C ILE A 143 12.91 -5.84 7.87
N GLY A 144 12.20 -5.70 6.76
CA GLY A 144 12.81 -5.37 5.48
C GLY A 144 11.83 -5.41 4.31
N THR A 145 12.32 -5.08 3.13
CA THR A 145 11.59 -5.06 1.85
C THR A 145 12.32 -5.95 0.83
N HIS A 146 13.54 -5.59 0.43
CA HIS A 146 14.41 -6.36 -0.45
C HIS A 146 15.49 -7.09 0.31
N THR A 147 16.01 -6.49 1.38
CA THR A 147 17.03 -7.06 2.25
C THR A 147 16.56 -6.96 3.69
N VAL A 148 17.15 -7.80 4.55
CA VAL A 148 16.86 -7.77 5.99
C VAL A 148 17.61 -6.59 6.60
N PHE A 149 16.84 -5.61 7.07
CA PHE A 149 17.36 -4.44 7.77
C PHE A 149 17.51 -4.69 9.27
N ARG A 150 16.54 -5.37 9.88
CA ARG A 150 16.61 -5.81 11.28
C ARG A 150 16.32 -7.30 11.36
N GLU A 151 17.25 -8.06 11.91
CA GLU A 151 17.09 -9.49 12.12
C GLU A 151 15.95 -9.79 13.08
N GLY A 152 15.32 -10.95 12.86
CA GLY A 152 14.22 -11.42 13.67
C GLY A 152 14.65 -12.25 14.87
N ALA A 153 13.73 -12.45 15.81
CA ALA A 153 13.96 -13.26 16.99
C ALA A 153 13.94 -14.78 16.71
N TYR A 154 13.43 -15.19 15.55
CA TYR A 154 13.36 -16.59 15.14
C TYR A 154 13.51 -16.75 13.62
N SER A 155 13.97 -17.93 13.21
CA SER A 155 14.05 -18.36 11.81
C SER A 155 13.64 -19.83 11.73
N PHE A 156 12.60 -20.13 10.95
CA PHE A 156 12.14 -21.50 10.71
C PHE A 156 12.28 -21.87 9.23
N PRO A 157 12.92 -23.01 8.89
CA PRO A 157 12.95 -23.52 7.53
C PRO A 157 11.54 -23.69 6.97
N VAL A 158 11.34 -23.29 5.72
CA VAL A 158 10.07 -23.52 5.00
C VAL A 158 10.23 -24.15 3.65
N LEU A 159 11.43 -24.11 3.08
CA LEU A 159 11.80 -24.90 1.92
C LEU A 159 13.16 -25.52 2.19
N SER A 160 13.24 -26.84 2.09
CA SER A 160 14.46 -27.60 2.35
C SER A 160 14.75 -28.57 1.22
N ARG A 161 16.04 -28.76 0.93
CA ARG A 161 16.54 -29.82 0.07
C ARG A 161 16.95 -31.01 0.92
N CYS A 162 16.27 -32.12 0.70
CA CYS A 162 16.37 -33.32 1.49
C CYS A 162 17.16 -34.39 0.70
N GLY A 163 18.46 -34.17 0.50
CA GLY A 163 19.31 -35.01 -0.36
C GLY A 163 19.25 -34.60 -1.85
N GLU A 164 19.84 -35.39 -2.73
CA GLU A 164 20.04 -34.99 -4.14
C GLU A 164 18.74 -34.83 -4.94
N HIS A 165 17.69 -35.58 -4.59
CA HIS A 165 16.44 -35.62 -5.35
C HIS A 165 15.19 -35.32 -4.52
N GLY A 166 15.35 -34.86 -3.27
CA GLY A 166 14.23 -34.60 -2.35
C GLY A 166 14.08 -33.12 -2.03
N PHE A 167 12.83 -32.66 -1.97
CA PHE A 167 12.46 -31.30 -1.58
C PHE A 167 11.25 -31.35 -0.66
N SER A 168 11.23 -30.49 0.34
CA SER A 168 10.15 -30.41 1.30
C SER A 168 9.82 -28.96 1.60
N ALA A 169 8.53 -28.66 1.66
CA ALA A 169 8.02 -27.34 2.01
C ALA A 169 7.13 -27.41 3.25
N ALA A 170 7.44 -26.62 4.27
CA ALA A 170 6.63 -26.52 5.49
C ALA A 170 5.57 -25.40 5.42
N MET A 171 5.32 -24.86 4.22
CA MET A 171 4.37 -23.78 3.95
C MET A 171 3.59 -24.07 2.67
N ASN A 172 2.50 -23.34 2.45
CA ASN A 172 1.68 -23.45 1.24
C ASN A 172 2.35 -22.84 -0.02
N LEU A 173 3.54 -23.31 -0.44
CA LEU A 173 4.24 -22.79 -1.62
C LEU A 173 3.43 -22.92 -2.91
N SER A 174 2.72 -24.03 -3.12
CA SER A 174 1.94 -24.28 -4.34
C SER A 174 0.66 -23.45 -4.43
N ALA A 175 0.18 -22.85 -3.33
CA ALA A 175 -0.97 -21.97 -3.31
C ALA A 175 -0.58 -20.50 -3.55
N TYR A 176 0.21 -20.25 -4.60
CA TYR A 176 0.68 -18.90 -4.91
C TYR A 176 -0.48 -17.95 -5.24
N ASP A 177 -0.57 -16.85 -4.49
CA ASP A 177 -1.53 -15.77 -4.73
C ASP A 177 -0.77 -14.49 -5.12
N VAL A 178 -0.98 -14.03 -6.36
CA VAL A 178 -0.27 -12.88 -6.92
C VAL A 178 -0.50 -11.56 -6.19
N LEU A 179 -1.62 -11.40 -5.46
CA LEU A 179 -1.92 -10.18 -4.70
C LEU A 179 -1.26 -10.21 -3.32
N PHE A 180 -1.22 -11.38 -2.69
CA PHE A 180 -0.74 -11.53 -1.32
C PHE A 180 0.74 -11.94 -1.23
N MET A 181 1.27 -12.57 -2.28
CA MET A 181 2.65 -13.04 -2.36
C MET A 181 3.51 -12.15 -3.29
N ARG A 182 4.30 -11.26 -2.68
CA ARG A 182 5.04 -10.17 -3.34
C ARG A 182 6.52 -10.12 -2.88
N PRO A 183 7.44 -9.50 -3.61
CA PRO A 183 7.28 -8.94 -4.95
C PRO A 183 7.24 -10.07 -6.00
N ARG A 184 6.52 -9.85 -7.09
CA ARG A 184 6.25 -10.92 -8.07
C ARG A 184 7.53 -11.49 -8.69
N HIS A 185 8.51 -10.65 -8.98
CA HIS A 185 9.74 -11.06 -9.66
C HIS A 185 10.56 -12.08 -8.84
N ARG A 186 10.56 -11.98 -7.50
CA ARG A 186 11.27 -12.93 -6.64
C ARG A 186 10.50 -14.23 -6.45
N TRP A 187 9.17 -14.18 -6.37
CA TRP A 187 8.34 -15.38 -6.36
C TRP A 187 8.48 -16.17 -7.66
N ARG A 188 8.48 -15.47 -8.79
CA ARG A 188 8.80 -16.04 -10.10
C ARG A 188 10.18 -16.69 -10.11
N LYS A 189 11.19 -16.06 -9.49
CA LYS A 189 12.53 -16.65 -9.34
C LYS A 189 12.51 -17.92 -8.50
N LEU A 190 11.90 -17.89 -7.32
CA LEU A 190 11.79 -19.05 -6.42
C LEU A 190 11.13 -20.24 -7.12
N TYR A 191 10.01 -19.99 -7.81
CA TYR A 191 9.32 -21.01 -8.60
C TYR A 191 10.21 -21.57 -9.71
N ALA A 192 10.92 -20.69 -10.43
CA ALA A 192 11.81 -21.07 -11.50
C ALA A 192 12.97 -21.94 -11.01
N ASP A 193 13.60 -21.58 -9.89
CA ASP A 193 14.67 -22.39 -9.28
C ASP A 193 14.14 -23.74 -8.80
N LEU A 194 13.11 -23.73 -7.95
CA LEU A 194 12.54 -24.95 -7.37
C LEU A 194 12.03 -25.93 -8.43
N TRP A 195 11.15 -25.49 -9.33
CA TRP A 195 10.47 -26.40 -10.24
C TRP A 195 11.32 -26.78 -11.45
N SER A 196 12.36 -26.00 -11.80
CA SER A 196 13.32 -26.44 -12.81
C SER A 196 14.05 -27.69 -12.35
N GLU A 197 14.34 -27.75 -11.06
CA GLU A 197 15.07 -28.85 -10.45
C GLU A 197 14.15 -30.02 -10.11
N VAL A 198 13.02 -29.79 -9.44
CA VAL A 198 12.05 -30.84 -9.10
C VAL A 198 11.53 -31.54 -10.37
N ALA A 199 11.11 -30.78 -11.39
CA ALA A 199 10.48 -31.34 -12.57
C ALA A 199 11.45 -31.65 -13.73
N GLY A 200 12.72 -31.27 -13.60
CA GLY A 200 13.73 -31.48 -14.65
C GLY A 200 13.45 -30.69 -15.91
N ARG A 201 12.92 -29.47 -15.76
CA ARG A 201 12.53 -28.60 -16.88
C ARG A 201 13.45 -27.40 -16.96
N PRO A 202 13.75 -26.87 -18.16
CA PRO A 202 14.55 -25.65 -18.27
C PRO A 202 13.90 -24.49 -17.52
N ARG A 203 14.68 -23.71 -16.78
CA ARG A 203 14.21 -22.57 -15.99
C ARG A 203 13.28 -21.63 -16.77
N LYS A 204 13.62 -21.29 -18.02
CA LYS A 204 12.79 -20.46 -18.91
C LYS A 204 11.40 -21.06 -19.19
N ALA A 205 11.25 -22.37 -19.22
CA ALA A 205 9.96 -23.02 -19.42
C ALA A 205 9.07 -22.88 -18.18
N VAL A 206 9.66 -23.05 -16.99
CA VAL A 206 8.98 -22.83 -15.70
C VAL A 206 8.52 -21.38 -15.56
N GLU A 207 9.40 -20.44 -15.88
CA GLU A 207 9.11 -19.02 -15.87
C GLU A 207 7.93 -18.65 -16.79
N ARG A 208 7.89 -19.18 -18.02
CA ARG A 208 6.75 -18.98 -18.94
C ARG A 208 5.46 -19.60 -18.40
N ALA A 209 5.54 -20.78 -17.78
CA ALA A 209 4.37 -21.40 -17.15
C ALA A 209 3.85 -20.56 -15.98
N PHE A 210 4.76 -20.02 -15.16
CA PHE A 210 4.43 -19.10 -14.06
C PHE A 210 3.74 -17.85 -14.60
N ASP A 211 4.31 -17.20 -15.61
CA ASP A 211 3.76 -15.97 -16.18
C ASP A 211 2.38 -16.20 -16.82
N ARG A 212 2.16 -17.38 -17.43
CA ARG A 212 0.87 -17.75 -18.04
C ARG A 212 -0.22 -18.03 -17.02
N VAL A 213 0.12 -18.73 -15.92
CA VAL A 213 -0.86 -19.23 -14.95
C VAL A 213 -1.10 -18.24 -13.81
N PHE A 214 -0.09 -17.47 -13.45
CA PHE A 214 -0.13 -16.43 -12.42
C PHE A 214 0.18 -15.05 -13.05
N PRO A 215 -0.72 -14.54 -13.91
CA PRO A 215 -0.53 -13.22 -14.51
C PRO A 215 -0.57 -12.13 -13.43
N GLU A 216 0.21 -11.07 -13.63
CA GLU A 216 0.15 -9.87 -12.78
C GLU A 216 -1.28 -9.29 -12.79
N ARG A 217 -1.81 -8.99 -11.60
CA ARG A 217 -3.16 -8.45 -11.40
C ARG A 217 -3.19 -6.97 -11.09
N LEU A 218 -2.05 -6.38 -10.74
CA LEU A 218 -1.87 -4.98 -10.38
C LEU A 218 -0.93 -4.30 -11.37
N ASN A 219 -1.27 -4.35 -12.66
CA ASN A 219 -0.39 -3.83 -13.70
C ASN A 219 -0.38 -2.30 -13.67
N PRO A 220 0.81 -1.66 -13.69
CA PRO A 220 0.91 -0.25 -14.05
C PRO A 220 0.30 -0.02 -15.44
N SER A 221 -0.46 1.06 -15.61
CA SER A 221 -1.06 1.39 -16.91
C SER A 221 -0.06 1.67 -18.03
N GLY A 222 1.22 1.91 -17.69
CA GLY A 222 2.27 2.23 -18.66
C GLY A 222 2.27 3.69 -19.14
N GLY A 223 1.27 4.46 -18.74
CA GLY A 223 1.13 5.89 -19.04
C GLY A 223 -0.24 6.20 -19.64
N THR A 224 -1.03 7.00 -18.93
CA THR A 224 -2.35 7.49 -19.38
C THR A 224 -2.34 9.02 -19.48
N SER A 225 -3.35 9.60 -20.11
CA SER A 225 -3.56 11.06 -20.06
C SER A 225 -4.18 11.48 -18.72
N PRO A 226 -4.03 12.75 -18.28
CA PRO A 226 -4.70 13.25 -17.07
C PRO A 226 -6.23 13.05 -17.09
N ASP A 227 -6.87 13.25 -18.25
CA ASP A 227 -8.31 13.03 -18.43
C ASP A 227 -8.70 11.57 -18.19
N GLU A 228 -7.97 10.64 -18.80
CA GLU A 228 -8.22 9.21 -18.62
C GLU A 228 -7.96 8.78 -17.16
N ALA A 229 -6.92 9.32 -16.53
CA ALA A 229 -6.59 9.02 -15.14
C ALA A 229 -7.68 9.49 -14.18
N VAL A 230 -8.23 10.70 -14.38
CA VAL A 230 -9.37 11.24 -13.62
C VAL A 230 -10.61 10.37 -13.83
N ARG A 231 -10.93 10.01 -15.08
CA ARG A 231 -12.08 9.14 -15.38
C ARG A 231 -11.96 7.78 -14.68
N LYS A 232 -10.79 7.14 -14.74
CA LYS A 232 -10.53 5.87 -14.05
C LYS A 232 -10.61 6.00 -12.54
N ALA A 233 -10.18 7.12 -11.96
CA ALA A 233 -10.31 7.37 -10.53
C ALA A 233 -11.78 7.53 -10.10
N LEU A 234 -12.62 8.21 -10.89
CA LEU A 234 -14.07 8.26 -10.65
C LEU A 234 -14.70 6.86 -10.72
N GLU A 235 -14.39 6.10 -11.79
CA GLU A 235 -14.89 4.73 -11.96
C GLU A 235 -14.44 3.80 -10.83
N TRP A 236 -13.24 3.99 -10.30
CA TRP A 236 -12.75 3.24 -9.16
C TRP A 236 -13.61 3.49 -7.92
N HIS A 237 -13.96 4.75 -7.61
CA HIS A 237 -14.85 5.04 -6.48
C HIS A 237 -16.23 4.39 -6.66
N GLU A 238 -16.77 4.43 -7.88
CA GLU A 238 -18.08 3.84 -8.22
C GLU A 238 -18.08 2.30 -8.15
N LYS A 239 -16.97 1.63 -8.45
CA LYS A 239 -16.92 0.16 -8.63
C LYS A 239 -16.15 -0.60 -7.55
N SER A 240 -15.31 0.07 -6.76
CA SER A 240 -14.46 -0.58 -5.74
C SER A 240 -15.23 -1.18 -4.57
N GLY A 241 -16.51 -0.83 -4.42
CA GLY A 241 -17.35 -1.20 -3.27
C GLY A 241 -17.23 -0.23 -2.09
N LEU A 242 -16.60 0.93 -2.27
CA LEU A 242 -16.50 1.96 -1.23
C LEU A 242 -17.75 2.84 -1.13
N LEU A 243 -18.34 3.24 -2.26
CA LEU A 243 -19.62 3.95 -2.27
C LEU A 243 -20.74 3.02 -1.82
N ARG A 244 -21.47 3.41 -0.78
CA ARG A 244 -22.59 2.62 -0.23
C ARG A 244 -23.87 2.74 -1.07
N ALA A 245 -24.00 3.85 -1.80
CA ALA A 245 -25.00 4.07 -2.84
C ALA A 245 -24.34 4.77 -4.04
N PRO A 246 -24.74 4.47 -5.29
CA PRO A 246 -24.11 5.06 -6.48
C PRO A 246 -24.17 6.60 -6.57
N ASP A 247 -25.13 7.22 -5.90
CA ASP A 247 -25.33 8.67 -5.83
C ASP A 247 -24.68 9.31 -4.59
N GLY A 248 -23.95 8.54 -3.77
CA GLY A 248 -23.30 9.03 -2.56
C GLY A 248 -24.24 9.28 -1.36
N SER A 249 -25.55 9.07 -1.50
CA SER A 249 -26.56 9.41 -0.46
C SER A 249 -26.43 8.62 0.84
N GLN A 250 -25.68 7.52 0.84
CA GLN A 250 -25.41 6.69 2.02
C GLN A 250 -23.96 6.80 2.50
N GLY A 251 -23.21 7.80 2.04
CA GLY A 251 -21.80 7.98 2.35
C GLY A 251 -20.90 6.89 1.78
N MET A 252 -19.67 6.83 2.28
CA MET A 252 -18.67 5.92 1.74
C MET A 252 -17.68 5.37 2.77
N PHE A 253 -17.12 4.21 2.44
CA PHE A 253 -16.04 3.61 3.20
C PHE A 253 -14.68 4.20 2.82
N GLU A 254 -13.77 4.24 3.79
CA GLU A 254 -12.56 5.07 3.66
C GLU A 254 -11.51 4.54 2.66
N MET A 255 -11.38 3.21 2.52
CA MET A 255 -10.29 2.58 1.75
C MET A 255 -10.46 1.08 1.49
N ILE A 256 -9.63 0.56 0.58
CA ILE A 256 -9.24 -0.86 0.53
C ILE A 256 -8.02 -1.05 1.46
N ARG A 257 -8.10 -2.01 2.40
CA ARG A 257 -7.08 -2.22 3.44
C ARG A 257 -5.88 -2.98 2.94
N SER A 258 -4.72 -2.72 3.54
CA SER A 258 -3.51 -3.47 3.20
C SER A 258 -3.58 -4.95 3.61
N ASN A 259 -4.09 -5.26 4.81
CA ASN A 259 -4.02 -6.61 5.40
C ASN A 259 -4.71 -7.70 4.55
N ASP A 260 -5.97 -7.48 4.17
CA ASP A 260 -6.82 -8.47 3.49
C ASP A 260 -7.29 -8.01 2.10
N LEU A 261 -6.89 -6.82 1.65
CA LEU A 261 -7.35 -6.20 0.41
C LEU A 261 -8.89 -6.07 0.34
N GLY A 262 -9.53 -6.08 1.50
CA GLY A 262 -10.97 -5.88 1.67
C GLY A 262 -11.31 -4.42 1.92
N VAL A 263 -12.59 -4.08 1.81
CA VAL A 263 -13.11 -2.76 2.14
C VAL A 263 -13.02 -2.52 3.65
N ARG A 264 -12.49 -1.36 4.06
CA ARG A 264 -12.56 -0.91 5.46
C ARG A 264 -13.86 -0.17 5.71
N SER A 265 -14.79 -0.81 6.40
CA SER A 265 -16.15 -0.30 6.60
C SER A 265 -16.29 0.83 7.63
N ASN A 266 -15.37 1.79 7.65
CA ASN A 266 -15.43 2.98 8.51
C ASN A 266 -15.80 4.22 7.71
N LEU A 267 -16.61 5.09 8.31
CA LEU A 267 -16.91 6.43 7.81
C LEU A 267 -15.88 7.41 8.38
N ARG A 268 -14.98 7.87 7.53
CA ARG A 268 -13.85 8.74 7.91
C ARG A 268 -14.00 10.09 7.24
N THR A 269 -14.00 11.15 8.05
CA THR A 269 -14.25 12.53 7.65
C THR A 269 -13.45 12.97 6.44
N ASP A 270 -12.13 12.97 6.54
CA ASP A 270 -11.29 13.54 5.49
C ASP A 270 -11.27 12.69 4.22
N SER A 271 -11.41 11.36 4.34
CA SER A 271 -11.52 10.48 3.18
C SER A 271 -12.79 10.77 2.37
N GLU A 272 -13.95 10.83 3.04
CA GLU A 272 -15.23 11.04 2.37
C GLU A 272 -15.42 12.48 1.90
N LEU A 273 -15.07 13.49 2.71
CA LEU A 273 -15.21 14.89 2.32
C LEU A 273 -14.29 15.26 1.15
N LEU A 274 -13.04 14.78 1.12
CA LEU A 274 -12.15 15.00 -0.03
C LEU A 274 -12.65 14.30 -1.28
N THR A 275 -13.21 13.10 -1.15
CA THR A 275 -13.85 12.41 -2.27
C THR A 275 -15.06 13.21 -2.77
N GLY A 276 -15.89 13.73 -1.86
CA GLY A 276 -17.02 14.59 -2.23
C GLY A 276 -16.58 15.83 -3.01
N ALA A 277 -15.52 16.51 -2.56
CA ALA A 277 -14.95 17.64 -3.28
C ALA A 277 -14.38 17.24 -4.66
N PHE A 278 -13.69 16.11 -4.76
CA PHE A 278 -13.21 15.56 -6.03
C PHE A 278 -14.37 15.33 -7.02
N PHE A 279 -15.44 14.64 -6.59
CA PHE A 279 -16.63 14.40 -7.42
C PHE A 279 -17.27 15.72 -7.89
N ALA A 280 -17.42 16.69 -7.00
CA ALA A 280 -18.01 17.98 -7.35
C ALA A 280 -17.15 18.77 -8.35
N MET A 281 -15.84 18.80 -8.15
CA MET A 281 -14.91 19.46 -9.06
C MET A 281 -14.88 18.78 -10.43
N ALA A 282 -14.81 17.45 -10.46
CA ALA A 282 -14.89 16.67 -11.69
C ALA A 282 -16.23 16.91 -12.41
N GLY A 283 -17.33 16.93 -11.67
CA GLY A 283 -18.66 17.23 -12.19
C GLY A 283 -18.74 18.62 -12.82
N LYS A 284 -18.14 19.64 -12.20
CA LYS A 284 -18.06 20.97 -12.81
C LYS A 284 -17.22 21.01 -14.08
N HIS A 285 -16.05 20.37 -14.06
CA HIS A 285 -15.17 20.30 -15.22
C HIS A 285 -15.85 19.58 -16.40
N CYS A 286 -16.46 18.43 -16.14
CA CYS A 286 -17.14 17.61 -17.14
C CYS A 286 -18.59 18.04 -17.44
N ARG A 287 -19.10 19.11 -16.82
CA ARG A 287 -20.50 19.58 -16.91
C ARG A 287 -21.54 18.48 -16.59
N SER A 288 -21.28 17.70 -15.56
CA SER A 288 -22.13 16.60 -15.09
C SER A 288 -22.76 16.94 -13.75
N GLU A 289 -24.06 17.27 -13.76
CA GLU A 289 -24.84 17.52 -12.54
C GLU A 289 -24.87 16.30 -11.62
N ARG A 290 -24.93 15.08 -12.19
CA ARG A 290 -24.87 13.83 -11.43
C ARG A 290 -23.64 13.76 -10.52
N LEU A 291 -22.46 14.09 -11.07
CA LEU A 291 -21.21 14.05 -10.31
C LEU A 291 -21.16 15.15 -9.25
N VAL A 292 -21.69 16.34 -9.56
CA VAL A 292 -21.83 17.44 -8.58
C VAL A 292 -22.69 17.02 -7.40
N GLU A 293 -23.88 16.48 -7.68
CA GLU A 293 -24.80 16.03 -6.63
C GLU A 293 -24.25 14.84 -5.85
N THR A 294 -23.52 13.91 -6.50
CA THR A 294 -22.83 12.83 -5.80
C THR A 294 -21.82 13.37 -4.78
N GLY A 295 -21.04 14.38 -5.18
CA GLY A 295 -20.08 15.04 -4.30
C GLY A 295 -20.75 15.76 -3.13
N CYS A 296 -21.87 16.43 -3.38
CA CYS A 296 -22.70 17.04 -2.34
C CYS A 296 -23.28 16.00 -1.38
N ASN A 297 -23.83 14.90 -1.89
CA ASN A 297 -24.46 13.87 -1.07
C ASN A 297 -23.48 13.24 -0.07
N LEU A 298 -22.23 12.99 -0.48
CA LEU A 298 -21.17 12.51 0.42
C LEU A 298 -20.88 13.52 1.55
N ALA A 299 -20.76 14.79 1.21
CA ALA A 299 -20.53 15.83 2.22
C ALA A 299 -21.73 15.99 3.16
N ASP A 300 -22.93 16.01 2.59
CA ASP A 300 -24.18 16.22 3.32
C ASP A 300 -24.46 15.05 4.25
N PHE A 301 -24.24 13.82 3.80
CA PHE A 301 -24.38 12.62 4.61
C PHE A 301 -23.60 12.68 5.93
N LEU A 302 -22.33 13.12 5.90
CA LEU A 302 -21.54 13.24 7.12
C LEU A 302 -21.97 14.44 7.98
N LEU A 303 -22.25 15.60 7.36
CA LEU A 303 -22.68 16.79 8.09
C LEU A 303 -23.99 16.54 8.85
N ASP A 304 -24.95 15.88 8.22
CA ASP A 304 -26.26 15.56 8.79
C ASP A 304 -26.16 14.52 9.93
N ARG A 305 -25.02 13.83 10.04
CA ARG A 305 -24.67 12.91 11.13
C ARG A 305 -23.86 13.56 12.26
N ASN A 306 -23.68 14.89 12.23
CA ASN A 306 -22.87 15.62 13.19
C ASN A 306 -21.41 15.17 13.21
N ILE A 307 -20.84 14.90 12.02
CA ILE A 307 -19.39 14.70 11.92
C ILE A 307 -18.64 15.96 12.36
N GLN A 308 -19.24 17.13 12.11
CA GLN A 308 -18.80 18.42 12.61
C GLN A 308 -19.62 18.77 13.84
N GLU A 309 -18.95 18.88 14.98
CA GLU A 309 -19.61 19.19 16.24
C GLU A 309 -19.94 20.69 16.35
N PRO A 310 -20.84 21.10 17.26
CA PRO A 310 -21.16 22.52 17.49
C PRO A 310 -19.94 23.40 17.80
N GLY A 311 -18.86 22.80 18.33
CA GLY A 311 -17.56 23.45 18.55
C GLY A 311 -16.76 23.73 17.27
N GLY A 312 -17.26 23.35 16.09
CA GLY A 312 -16.68 23.58 14.77
C GLY A 312 -15.66 22.54 14.29
N PHE A 313 -15.17 21.67 15.18
CA PHE A 313 -14.24 20.60 14.80
C PHE A 313 -14.94 19.44 14.11
N PHE A 314 -14.26 18.87 13.13
CA PHE A 314 -14.64 17.58 12.58
C PHE A 314 -14.02 16.44 13.41
N LYS A 315 -14.84 15.42 13.71
CA LYS A 315 -14.36 14.15 14.25
C LYS A 315 -13.44 13.45 13.25
N TRP A 316 -12.62 12.52 13.71
CA TRP A 316 -11.78 11.70 12.83
C TRP A 316 -12.62 10.65 12.10
N PHE A 317 -13.50 9.98 12.85
CA PHE A 317 -14.48 9.02 12.34
C PHE A 317 -15.86 9.37 12.90
N ASP A 318 -16.92 8.99 12.19
CA ASP A 318 -18.32 9.19 12.63
C ASP A 318 -18.61 8.58 14.02
N ASN A 319 -17.83 7.58 14.44
CA ASN A 319 -17.94 6.90 15.73
C ASN A 319 -16.79 7.19 16.71
N LYS A 320 -15.94 8.19 16.46
CA LYS A 320 -14.83 8.56 17.35
C LYS A 320 -14.77 10.05 17.60
N ASP A 321 -14.58 10.44 18.84
CA ASP A 321 -14.45 11.84 19.25
C ASP A 321 -13.00 12.38 19.18
N THR A 322 -12.10 11.66 18.49
CA THR A 322 -10.74 12.15 18.26
C THR A 322 -10.75 13.22 17.17
N VAL A 323 -10.02 14.30 17.39
CA VAL A 323 -9.77 15.38 16.43
C VAL A 323 -8.28 15.37 16.09
N TYR A 324 -7.96 15.29 14.81
CA TYR A 324 -6.62 15.52 14.29
C TYR A 324 -6.63 16.80 13.46
N SER A 325 -5.65 17.67 13.68
CA SER A 325 -5.58 18.98 13.02
C SER A 325 -5.51 18.85 11.50
N SER A 326 -4.71 17.91 11.00
CA SER A 326 -4.51 17.70 9.56
C SER A 326 -5.78 17.17 8.88
N ASP A 327 -6.47 16.20 9.51
CA ASP A 327 -7.69 15.58 8.99
C ASP A 327 -8.85 16.57 9.00
N CYS A 328 -9.01 17.34 10.09
CA CYS A 328 -9.93 18.47 10.15
C CYS A 328 -9.68 19.48 9.02
N ALA A 329 -8.42 19.87 8.83
CA ALA A 329 -8.07 20.85 7.81
C ALA A 329 -8.42 20.38 6.40
N ARG A 330 -8.25 19.08 6.09
CA ARG A 330 -8.71 18.48 4.83
C ARG A 330 -10.23 18.58 4.67
N GLY A 331 -10.99 18.36 5.74
CA GLY A 331 -12.43 18.64 5.76
C GLY A 331 -12.76 20.09 5.43
N GLY A 332 -12.02 21.05 6.02
CA GLY A 332 -12.14 22.47 5.69
C GLY A 332 -11.84 22.81 4.23
N LEU A 333 -10.75 22.25 3.66
CA LEU A 333 -10.41 22.37 2.25
C LEU A 333 -11.53 21.84 1.35
N ALA A 334 -12.10 20.68 1.69
CA ALA A 334 -13.22 20.10 0.95
C ALA A 334 -14.45 21.02 1.00
N MET A 335 -14.82 21.53 2.18
CA MET A 335 -15.96 22.44 2.34
C MET A 335 -15.82 23.72 1.50
N VAL A 336 -14.65 24.36 1.51
CA VAL A 336 -14.41 25.59 0.71
C VAL A 336 -14.56 25.29 -0.79
N ASN A 337 -14.04 24.16 -1.27
CA ASN A 337 -14.12 23.81 -2.69
C ASN A 337 -15.52 23.33 -3.11
N LEU A 338 -16.26 22.65 -2.22
CA LEU A 338 -17.67 22.34 -2.43
C LEU A 338 -18.51 23.61 -2.52
N TYR A 339 -18.26 24.61 -1.66
CA TYR A 339 -18.90 25.93 -1.77
C TYR A 339 -18.59 26.58 -3.12
N ARG A 340 -17.32 26.59 -3.57
CA ARG A 340 -16.96 27.17 -4.88
C ARG A 340 -17.65 26.46 -6.05
N CYS A 341 -17.79 25.15 -5.97
CA CYS A 341 -18.51 24.40 -7.00
C CYS A 341 -20.01 24.72 -6.97
N THR A 342 -20.63 24.80 -5.79
CA THR A 342 -22.10 24.68 -5.70
C THR A 342 -22.80 25.99 -5.34
N GLY A 343 -22.10 26.94 -4.75
CA GLY A 343 -22.68 28.14 -4.13
C GLY A 343 -23.46 27.87 -2.83
N ARG A 344 -23.52 26.61 -2.34
CA ARG A 344 -24.29 26.26 -1.14
C ARG A 344 -23.60 26.79 0.12
N THR A 345 -24.21 27.79 0.78
CA THR A 345 -23.59 28.52 1.90
C THR A 345 -23.28 27.65 3.12
N ARG A 346 -24.04 26.56 3.34
CA ARG A 346 -23.78 25.56 4.39
C ARG A 346 -22.32 25.11 4.45
N TYR A 347 -21.68 24.92 3.30
CA TYR A 347 -20.28 24.46 3.25
C TYR A 347 -19.33 25.58 3.67
N LEU A 348 -19.58 26.82 3.25
CA LEU A 348 -18.78 27.96 3.69
C LEU A 348 -18.94 28.24 5.19
N GLU A 349 -20.15 28.07 5.72
CA GLU A 349 -20.44 28.18 7.15
C GLU A 349 -19.72 27.10 7.96
N ALA A 350 -19.77 25.84 7.50
CA ALA A 350 -19.01 24.73 8.07
C ALA A 350 -17.49 25.01 8.05
N ALA A 351 -16.96 25.50 6.93
CA ALA A 351 -15.56 25.90 6.82
C ALA A 351 -15.21 27.01 7.83
N ARG A 352 -15.98 28.11 7.89
CA ARG A 352 -15.72 29.20 8.83
C ARG A 352 -15.80 28.75 10.29
N SER A 353 -16.76 27.90 10.62
CA SER A 353 -16.91 27.31 11.95
C SER A 353 -15.64 26.54 12.36
N LEU A 354 -15.09 25.71 11.45
CA LEU A 354 -13.82 25.03 11.68
C LEU A 354 -12.65 26.01 11.82
N ALA A 355 -12.56 27.03 10.97
CA ALA A 355 -11.46 27.99 11.04
C ALA A 355 -11.46 28.77 12.36
N ASP A 356 -12.64 29.18 12.85
CA ASP A 356 -12.78 29.78 14.17
C ASP A 356 -12.41 28.79 15.29
N ALA A 357 -12.73 27.50 15.12
CA ALA A 357 -12.30 26.45 16.04
C ALA A 357 -10.76 26.32 16.08
N PHE A 358 -10.08 26.36 14.93
CA PHE A 358 -8.62 26.38 14.89
C PHE A 358 -8.05 27.61 15.61
N LEU A 359 -8.60 28.81 15.40
CA LEU A 359 -8.13 29.99 16.12
C LEU A 359 -8.23 29.84 17.65
N ARG A 360 -9.27 29.14 18.15
CA ARG A 360 -9.42 28.82 19.58
C ARG A 360 -8.46 27.71 20.05
N TRP A 361 -8.05 26.82 19.16
CA TRP A 361 -7.11 25.72 19.48
C TRP A 361 -5.66 26.19 19.55
N LEU A 362 -5.27 27.15 18.71
CA LEU A 362 -3.90 27.67 18.74
C LEU A 362 -3.56 28.26 20.12
N ALA A 363 -2.46 27.77 20.69
CA ALA A 363 -1.87 28.33 21.90
C ALA A 363 -1.29 29.74 21.62
N LYS A 364 -0.81 30.40 22.68
CA LYS A 364 -0.26 31.77 22.57
C LYS A 364 0.91 31.87 21.60
N ASP A 365 1.69 30.81 21.45
CA ASP A 365 2.81 30.71 20.51
C ASP A 365 2.36 30.44 19.06
N GLY A 366 1.07 30.26 18.83
CA GLY A 366 0.50 30.04 17.51
C GLY A 366 0.54 28.60 17.02
N LEU A 367 0.84 27.63 17.90
CA LEU A 367 0.86 26.20 17.58
C LEU A 367 -0.27 25.45 18.31
N CYS A 368 -0.51 24.20 17.95
CA CYS A 368 -1.51 23.31 18.56
C CYS A 368 -0.87 21.99 19.00
N CYS A 369 -1.59 21.19 19.79
CA CYS A 369 -1.14 19.87 20.25
C CYS A 369 -1.26 18.75 19.18
N GLY A 370 -1.63 19.10 17.95
CA GLY A 370 -1.77 18.18 16.81
C GLY A 370 -3.04 17.32 16.84
N HIS A 371 -3.38 16.74 17.99
CA HIS A 371 -4.63 15.99 18.19
C HIS A 371 -5.14 16.04 19.62
N PHE A 372 -6.44 15.82 19.79
CA PHE A 372 -7.09 15.67 21.10
C PHE A 372 -8.37 14.83 21.00
N ARG A 373 -8.86 14.30 22.13
CA ARG A 373 -10.22 13.77 22.24
C ARG A 373 -11.13 14.90 22.68
N MET A 374 -12.30 15.04 22.07
CA MET A 374 -13.19 16.18 22.34
C MET A 374 -13.58 16.28 23.82
N GLU A 375 -13.80 15.15 24.50
CA GLU A 375 -14.12 15.12 25.93
C GLU A 375 -12.99 15.66 26.83
N ASP A 376 -11.74 15.43 26.45
CA ASP A 376 -10.55 15.92 27.17
C ASP A 376 -10.30 17.40 26.89
N GLY A 377 -10.76 17.87 25.72
CA GLY A 377 -10.37 19.15 25.16
C GLY A 377 -8.87 19.25 24.84
N TYR A 378 -8.46 20.45 24.43
CA TYR A 378 -7.07 20.76 24.07
C TYR A 378 -6.39 21.75 25.05
N ALA A 379 -7.11 22.22 26.07
CA ALA A 379 -6.56 23.19 27.02
C ALA A 379 -5.42 22.57 27.84
N GLY A 380 -4.31 23.31 28.00
CA GLY A 380 -3.15 22.88 28.79
C GLY A 380 -2.28 21.79 28.17
N ARG A 381 -2.60 21.32 26.95
CA ARG A 381 -1.76 20.36 26.22
C ARG A 381 -0.54 21.04 25.59
N GLU A 382 0.56 20.30 25.49
CA GLU A 382 1.79 20.79 24.86
C GLU A 382 1.62 20.98 23.35
N SER A 383 2.14 22.10 22.84
CA SER A 383 2.21 22.37 21.40
C SER A 383 3.22 21.46 20.70
N ASN A 384 2.92 21.09 19.45
CA ASN A 384 3.82 20.35 18.57
C ASN A 384 4.16 21.21 17.35
N ASP A 385 5.44 21.37 17.01
CA ASP A 385 5.91 22.21 15.91
C ASP A 385 6.12 21.43 14.59
N ASN A 386 5.74 20.15 14.53
CA ASN A 386 5.88 19.37 13.30
C ASN A 386 4.89 19.84 12.20
N PRO A 387 5.37 20.22 11.00
CA PRO A 387 4.56 20.63 9.85
C PRO A 387 3.41 19.70 9.46
N VAL A 388 3.47 18.40 9.78
CA VAL A 388 2.42 17.43 9.48
C VAL A 388 1.03 17.84 9.99
N PHE A 389 1.00 18.61 11.09
CA PHE A 389 -0.23 19.09 11.71
C PHE A 389 -0.77 20.38 11.08
N TYR A 390 0.03 21.03 10.22
CA TYR A 390 -0.23 22.41 9.77
C TYR A 390 -0.26 22.57 8.26
N GLY A 391 0.31 21.63 7.49
CA GLY A 391 0.32 21.61 6.02
C GLY A 391 -0.99 22.09 5.39
N GLU A 392 -2.00 21.25 5.59
CA GLU A 392 -3.35 21.43 5.09
C GLU A 392 -4.08 22.53 5.86
N MET A 393 -3.78 22.76 7.15
CA MET A 393 -4.40 23.81 7.97
C MET A 393 -4.09 25.21 7.44
N VAL A 394 -2.81 25.49 7.20
CA VAL A 394 -2.36 26.77 6.65
C VAL A 394 -2.94 26.98 5.26
N SER A 395 -2.92 25.96 4.40
CA SER A 395 -3.55 26.05 3.09
C SER A 395 -5.04 26.41 3.24
N PHE A 396 -5.77 25.71 4.09
CA PHE A 396 -7.19 25.95 4.36
C PHE A 396 -7.47 27.37 4.85
N LEU A 397 -6.77 27.83 5.89
CA LEU A 397 -6.98 29.15 6.48
C LEU A 397 -6.73 30.27 5.45
N LEU A 398 -5.72 30.11 4.58
CA LEU A 398 -5.43 31.07 3.52
C LEU A 398 -6.53 31.13 2.44
N GLN A 399 -7.34 30.08 2.28
CA GLN A 399 -8.44 30.08 1.32
C GLN A 399 -9.67 30.88 1.73
N LEU A 400 -9.83 31.16 3.03
CA LEU A 400 -10.98 31.90 3.57
C LEU A 400 -10.86 33.42 3.40
N ARG A 401 -9.65 33.92 3.11
CA ARG A 401 -9.38 35.34 2.73
C ARG A 401 -9.70 36.39 3.79
N GLU A 402 -10.03 35.99 5.01
CA GLU A 402 -10.26 36.89 6.12
C GLU A 402 -8.94 37.12 6.89
N GLU A 403 -8.68 38.38 7.28
CA GLU A 403 -7.37 38.75 7.85
C GLU A 403 -7.03 37.97 9.12
N LYS A 404 -8.03 37.65 9.97
CA LYS A 404 -7.81 36.83 11.17
C LYS A 404 -7.22 35.45 10.86
N TYR A 405 -7.65 34.82 9.76
CA TYR A 405 -7.17 33.50 9.36
C TYR A 405 -5.82 33.60 8.67
N ARG A 406 -5.63 34.63 7.82
CA ARG A 406 -4.33 34.92 7.20
C ARG A 406 -3.25 35.18 8.25
N ALA A 407 -3.53 36.01 9.26
CA ALA A 407 -2.61 36.31 10.33
C ALA A 407 -2.23 35.05 11.13
N ALA A 408 -3.19 34.17 11.42
CA ALA A 408 -2.90 32.90 12.09
C ALA A 408 -2.04 31.97 11.24
N ALA A 409 -2.34 31.83 9.95
CA ALA A 409 -1.56 31.02 9.02
C ALA A 409 -0.09 31.48 8.92
N LEU A 410 0.13 32.79 8.80
CA LEU A 410 1.48 33.37 8.76
C LEU A 410 2.23 33.17 10.09
N ARG A 411 1.55 33.32 11.24
CA ARG A 411 2.15 33.08 12.55
C ARG A 411 2.61 31.61 12.70
N ILE A 412 1.81 30.65 12.24
CA ILE A 412 2.19 29.23 12.23
C ILE A 412 3.45 29.01 11.39
N ILE A 413 3.48 29.56 10.16
CA ILE A 413 4.63 29.41 9.25
C ILE A 413 5.92 29.96 9.87
N GLU A 414 5.87 31.17 10.47
CA GLU A 414 7.06 31.75 11.09
C GLU A 414 7.54 30.92 12.27
N ARG A 415 6.61 30.50 13.14
CA ARG A 415 6.97 29.73 14.34
C ARG A 415 7.60 28.38 14.01
N ILE A 416 7.09 27.67 13.00
CA ILE A 416 7.69 26.43 12.52
C ILE A 416 9.04 26.71 11.84
N GLY A 417 9.11 27.78 11.04
CA GLY A 417 10.31 28.17 10.32
C GLY A 417 11.50 28.57 11.19
N GLU A 418 11.27 28.98 12.45
CA GLU A 418 12.32 29.25 13.44
C GLU A 418 13.15 28.00 13.78
N LYS A 419 12.53 26.81 13.73
CA LYS A 419 13.17 25.55 14.10
C LYS A 419 13.46 24.64 12.91
N PHE A 420 12.75 24.79 11.80
CA PHE A 420 12.88 23.87 10.67
C PHE A 420 14.33 23.80 10.13
N PRO A 421 14.93 22.61 9.95
CA PRO A 421 14.28 21.28 9.95
C PRO A 421 14.24 20.54 11.30
N ASP A 422 14.77 21.13 12.38
CA ASP A 422 14.90 20.55 13.72
C ASP A 422 13.58 20.63 14.53
N VAL A 423 12.48 20.21 13.90
CA VAL A 423 11.14 20.12 14.51
C VAL A 423 10.95 18.82 15.29
N ALA A 424 9.93 18.78 16.13
CA ALA A 424 9.54 17.58 16.87
C ALA A 424 9.38 16.39 15.92
N PRO A 425 9.94 15.21 16.25
CA PRO A 425 9.82 14.04 15.41
C PRO A 425 8.37 13.57 15.39
N PHE A 426 7.76 13.50 14.22
CA PHE A 426 6.46 12.88 13.99
C PHE A 426 6.55 11.86 12.87
N GLY A 427 5.72 10.81 12.97
CA GLY A 427 5.63 9.76 11.97
C GLY A 427 6.93 8.97 11.82
N PHE A 428 7.11 8.45 10.61
CA PHE A 428 8.16 7.50 10.26
C PHE A 428 9.23 8.07 9.32
N SER A 429 9.05 9.17 8.59
CA SER A 429 10.05 9.66 7.61
C SER A 429 10.12 11.18 7.47
N ASP A 430 11.29 11.69 7.05
CA ASP A 430 11.53 13.14 6.92
C ASP A 430 10.73 13.77 5.78
N ASN A 431 10.59 13.07 4.66
CA ASN A 431 9.82 13.54 3.50
C ASN A 431 8.33 13.77 3.85
N PHE A 432 7.76 13.07 4.83
CA PHE A 432 6.43 13.33 5.37
C PHE A 432 6.36 14.73 6.01
N THR A 433 7.37 15.10 6.79
CA THR A 433 7.49 16.42 7.42
C THR A 433 7.75 17.52 6.37
N TYR A 434 8.70 17.30 5.48
CA TYR A 434 9.10 18.26 4.45
C TYR A 434 7.98 18.56 3.44
N SER A 435 7.17 17.56 3.10
CA SER A 435 6.09 17.73 2.10
C SER A 435 4.99 18.67 2.60
N ARG A 436 4.63 18.58 3.89
CA ARG A 436 3.65 19.52 4.49
C ARG A 436 4.24 20.91 4.63
N TYR A 437 5.51 21.01 5.00
CA TYR A 437 6.16 22.31 5.07
C TYR A 437 6.22 22.98 3.69
N LEU A 438 6.54 22.23 2.63
CA LEU A 438 6.49 22.73 1.26
C LEU A 438 5.09 23.23 0.90
N LEU A 439 4.03 22.48 1.23
CA LEU A 439 2.66 22.87 0.95
C LEU A 439 2.29 24.20 1.62
N MET A 440 2.68 24.39 2.89
CA MET A 440 2.44 25.64 3.63
C MET A 440 3.12 26.83 2.95
N LEU A 441 4.42 26.69 2.68
CA LEU A 441 5.22 27.74 2.07
C LEU A 441 4.71 28.08 0.67
N ALA A 442 4.40 27.06 -0.14
CA ALA A 442 3.86 27.23 -1.49
C ALA A 442 2.54 28.02 -1.46
N CYS A 443 1.62 27.66 -0.58
CA CYS A 443 0.34 28.34 -0.44
C CYS A 443 0.54 29.80 -0.02
N ALA A 444 1.40 30.06 0.97
CA ALA A 444 1.65 31.41 1.46
C ALA A 444 2.40 32.29 0.45
N GLN A 445 3.40 31.73 -0.26
CA GLN A 445 4.14 32.43 -1.32
C GLN A 445 3.22 32.89 -2.45
N VAL A 446 2.25 32.04 -2.84
CA VAL A 446 1.30 32.39 -3.91
C VAL A 446 0.22 33.35 -3.42
N ARG A 447 -0.23 33.23 -2.17
CA ARG A 447 -1.43 33.92 -1.68
C ARG A 447 -1.16 35.22 -0.93
N THR A 448 0.07 35.47 -0.52
CA THR A 448 0.46 36.61 0.32
C THR A 448 1.61 37.40 -0.30
N ASP A 449 1.94 38.53 0.32
CA ASP A 449 3.07 39.41 0.01
C ASP A 449 4.38 38.96 0.68
N ARG A 450 4.38 37.84 1.41
CA ARG A 450 5.57 37.29 2.07
C ARG A 450 6.44 36.53 1.08
N ASP A 451 7.74 36.75 1.17
CA ASP A 451 8.73 36.01 0.39
C ASP A 451 9.33 34.87 1.22
N TYR A 452 9.06 33.65 0.78
CA TYR A 452 9.56 32.38 1.30
C TYR A 452 10.49 31.67 0.33
N SER A 453 10.94 32.31 -0.75
CA SER A 453 11.75 31.70 -1.81
C SER A 453 12.96 30.94 -1.27
N GLY A 454 13.71 31.54 -0.32
CA GLY A 454 14.86 30.88 0.29
C GLY A 454 14.52 29.64 1.11
N ARG A 455 13.33 29.58 1.75
CA ARG A 455 12.86 28.39 2.48
C ARG A 455 12.35 27.32 1.51
N ILE A 456 11.61 27.73 0.47
CA ILE A 456 11.13 26.85 -0.60
C ILE A 456 12.30 26.19 -1.32
N ALA A 457 13.33 26.96 -1.71
CA ALA A 457 14.50 26.48 -2.40
C ALA A 457 15.19 25.33 -1.64
N ARG A 458 15.35 25.45 -0.32
CA ARG A 458 15.95 24.40 0.54
C ARG A 458 15.10 23.12 0.59
N VAL A 459 13.78 23.26 0.56
CA VAL A 459 12.88 22.10 0.58
C VAL A 459 12.83 21.44 -0.81
N LEU A 460 12.93 22.22 -1.89
CA LEU A 460 13.13 21.66 -3.24
C LEU A 460 14.49 20.97 -3.37
N ASP A 461 15.57 21.52 -2.82
CA ASP A 461 16.90 20.87 -2.77
C ASP A 461 16.86 19.52 -2.07
N PHE A 462 16.03 19.39 -1.04
CA PHE A 462 15.76 18.10 -0.39
C PHE A 462 15.13 17.16 -1.43
N PHE A 463 13.92 17.46 -1.91
CA PHE A 463 13.17 16.56 -2.79
C PHE A 463 13.84 16.23 -4.13
N GLU A 464 14.64 17.14 -4.70
CA GLU A 464 15.43 16.86 -5.91
C GLU A 464 16.42 15.71 -5.68
N LYS A 465 16.99 15.56 -4.47
CA LYS A 465 17.89 14.45 -4.12
C LYS A 465 17.15 13.13 -3.97
N GLN A 466 15.85 13.15 -3.64
CA GLN A 466 15.02 11.94 -3.54
C GLN A 466 14.25 11.64 -4.83
N GLN A 467 14.27 12.50 -5.84
CA GLN A 467 13.55 12.24 -7.08
C GLN A 467 14.25 11.15 -7.89
N HIS A 468 13.58 10.01 -8.01
CA HIS A 468 14.03 8.86 -8.78
C HIS A 468 13.98 9.16 -10.29
N PRO A 469 14.83 8.53 -11.13
CA PRO A 469 14.74 8.65 -12.60
C PRO A 469 13.36 8.29 -13.18
N SER A 470 12.58 7.46 -12.49
CA SER A 470 11.20 7.13 -12.88
C SER A 470 10.21 8.27 -12.66
N GLY A 471 10.60 9.31 -11.90
CA GLY A 471 9.87 10.54 -11.58
C GLY A 471 9.29 10.61 -10.15
N GLY A 472 9.13 9.45 -9.49
CA GLY A 472 8.63 9.38 -8.11
C GLY A 472 9.64 9.88 -7.08
N ILE A 473 9.15 10.24 -5.90
CA ILE A 473 9.96 10.64 -4.75
C ILE A 473 10.20 9.42 -3.86
N ILE A 474 11.46 9.11 -3.62
CA ILE A 474 11.91 8.01 -2.77
C ILE A 474 11.55 8.29 -1.32
N GLU A 475 11.05 7.27 -0.63
CA GLU A 475 10.83 7.28 0.81
C GLU A 475 12.16 7.40 1.57
N CYS A 476 12.26 8.39 2.46
CA CYS A 476 13.47 8.54 3.27
C CYS A 476 13.61 7.42 4.29
N ALA A 477 14.81 7.29 4.84
CA ALA A 477 15.12 6.45 5.99
C ALA A 477 14.03 6.54 7.06
N ILE A 478 13.41 5.39 7.38
CA ILE A 478 12.30 5.36 8.33
C ILE A 478 12.75 5.21 9.80
N ARG A 479 12.11 5.97 10.68
CA ARG A 479 12.24 5.92 12.13
C ARG A 479 11.37 4.77 12.67
N LEU A 480 11.93 3.57 12.69
CA LEU A 480 11.23 2.38 13.22
C LEU A 480 10.97 2.53 14.72
N LYS A 481 9.70 2.66 15.11
CA LYS A 481 9.21 2.45 16.48
C LYS A 481 8.54 1.08 16.57
N ASP A 482 8.43 0.52 17.78
CA ASP A 482 7.85 -0.80 18.03
C ASP A 482 6.30 -0.86 17.85
N HIS A 483 5.66 0.19 17.33
CA HIS A 483 4.20 0.33 17.26
C HIS A 483 3.67 0.74 15.87
N ALA A 484 2.35 0.61 15.72
CA ALA A 484 1.55 0.29 14.52
C ALA A 484 1.61 1.21 13.29
N GLU A 485 2.21 2.40 13.35
CA GLU A 485 2.33 3.30 12.19
C GLU A 485 3.77 3.28 11.66
N ALA A 486 3.95 2.72 10.46
CA ALA A 486 5.25 2.57 9.82
C ALA A 486 5.23 3.09 8.38
N GLY A 487 6.40 3.47 7.88
CA GLY A 487 6.60 3.76 6.47
C GLY A 487 6.61 2.49 5.62
N VAL A 488 6.73 2.66 4.30
CA VAL A 488 6.70 1.56 3.33
C VAL A 488 8.08 1.14 2.82
N ALA A 489 9.15 1.71 3.35
CA ALA A 489 10.55 1.40 3.00
C ALA A 489 11.37 0.98 4.24
N ILE A 490 12.63 0.59 4.06
CA ILE A 490 13.55 0.29 5.18
C ILE A 490 14.16 1.52 5.85
N GLY A 491 14.71 1.30 7.04
CA GLY A 491 15.19 2.35 7.96
C GLY A 491 16.47 3.07 7.55
N ASP A 492 17.23 2.58 6.56
CA ASP A 492 18.44 3.24 6.06
C ASP A 492 18.22 4.03 4.76
N GLY A 493 17.01 3.98 4.17
CA GLY A 493 16.68 4.66 2.93
C GLY A 493 17.34 4.07 1.68
N SER A 494 17.85 2.83 1.73
CA SER A 494 18.46 2.19 0.57
C SER A 494 17.45 1.63 -0.44
N ASP A 495 16.19 1.45 -0.05
CA ASP A 495 15.14 1.12 -1.01
C ASP A 495 14.66 2.31 -1.81
N ARG A 496 14.25 2.05 -3.05
CA ARG A 496 13.62 3.04 -3.94
C ARG A 496 12.10 2.87 -3.98
N ILE A 497 11.47 2.79 -2.80
CA ILE A 497 10.00 2.75 -2.68
C ILE A 497 9.44 4.17 -2.65
N ALA A 498 8.34 4.42 -3.36
CA ALA A 498 7.53 5.62 -3.22
C ALA A 498 6.38 5.39 -2.24
N ASP A 499 6.21 6.27 -1.23
CA ASP A 499 4.97 6.37 -0.43
C ASP A 499 4.02 7.36 -1.09
N LEU A 500 2.89 6.85 -1.60
CA LEU A 500 1.85 7.65 -2.25
C LEU A 500 0.85 8.26 -1.27
N LEU A 501 0.76 7.76 -0.04
CA LEU A 501 -0.20 8.23 0.95
C LEU A 501 0.33 9.46 1.69
N TYR A 502 1.57 9.40 2.15
CA TYR A 502 2.14 10.41 3.03
C TYR A 502 3.27 11.24 2.41
N CYS A 503 3.69 10.99 1.17
CA CYS A 503 4.72 11.82 0.53
C CYS A 503 4.32 12.30 -0.87
N ASN A 504 4.30 11.39 -1.84
CA ASN A 504 4.26 11.73 -3.26
C ASN A 504 3.01 12.55 -3.63
N ASN A 505 1.84 12.21 -3.08
CA ASN A 505 0.61 12.97 -3.30
C ASN A 505 0.72 14.42 -2.82
N ILE A 506 1.25 14.67 -1.62
CA ILE A 506 1.34 16.02 -1.06
C ILE A 506 2.45 16.84 -1.71
N VAL A 507 3.57 16.22 -2.08
CA VAL A 507 4.58 16.89 -2.91
C VAL A 507 3.96 17.30 -4.26
N PHE A 508 3.15 16.42 -4.87
CA PHE A 508 2.45 16.73 -6.11
C PHE A 508 1.51 17.93 -5.97
N CYS A 509 0.74 18.00 -4.88
CA CYS A 509 -0.10 19.16 -4.54
C CYS A 509 0.72 20.44 -4.34
N ALA A 510 1.80 20.39 -3.56
CA ALA A 510 2.59 21.58 -3.28
C ALA A 510 3.29 22.12 -4.54
N LEU A 511 3.76 21.22 -5.41
CA LEU A 511 4.33 21.58 -6.71
C LEU A 511 3.26 22.17 -7.64
N SER A 512 2.01 21.68 -7.63
CA SER A 512 0.92 22.26 -8.43
C SER A 512 0.66 23.73 -8.04
N VAL A 513 0.76 24.05 -6.74
CA VAL A 513 0.67 25.41 -6.24
C VAL A 513 1.85 26.27 -6.72
N LEU A 514 3.09 25.79 -6.58
CA LEU A 514 4.29 26.56 -6.96
C LEU A 514 4.38 26.88 -8.47
N ARG A 515 3.80 26.05 -9.33
CA ARG A 515 3.73 26.30 -10.78
C ARG A 515 2.96 27.56 -11.17
N ARG A 516 2.17 28.10 -10.23
CA ARG A 516 1.35 29.31 -10.41
C ARG A 516 2.11 30.60 -10.08
N LEU A 517 3.35 30.51 -9.61
CA LEU A 517 4.21 31.67 -9.42
C LEU A 517 4.45 32.41 -10.76
N PRO A 518 4.94 33.65 -10.73
CA PRO A 518 5.32 34.38 -11.95
C PRO A 518 6.30 33.57 -12.84
N PRO A 519 6.21 33.67 -14.19
CA PRO A 519 7.04 32.87 -15.11
C PRO A 519 8.55 32.99 -14.89
N ASP A 520 9.01 34.15 -14.42
CA ASP A 520 10.40 34.50 -14.15
C ASP A 520 10.87 34.09 -12.74
N HIS A 521 9.97 33.58 -11.89
CA HIS A 521 10.33 33.15 -10.54
C HIS A 521 11.21 31.87 -10.58
N PRO A 522 12.43 31.88 -10.00
CA PRO A 522 13.35 30.74 -10.08
C PRO A 522 12.74 29.41 -9.59
N GLU A 523 12.05 29.46 -8.44
CA GLU A 523 11.44 28.25 -7.87
C GLU A 523 10.28 27.69 -8.71
N ARG A 524 9.64 28.49 -9.58
CA ARG A 524 8.63 27.98 -10.51
C ARG A 524 9.24 26.99 -11.50
N THR A 525 10.36 27.36 -12.10
CA THR A 525 11.03 26.52 -13.13
C THR A 525 11.47 25.19 -12.53
N ARG A 526 12.00 25.22 -11.30
CA ARG A 526 12.38 24.01 -10.55
C ARG A 526 11.16 23.15 -10.24
N ALA A 527 10.11 23.77 -9.69
CA ALA A 527 8.87 23.08 -9.37
C ALA A 527 8.21 22.45 -10.60
N GLU A 528 8.19 23.13 -11.74
CA GLU A 528 7.64 22.62 -13.00
C GLU A 528 8.38 21.36 -13.45
N ARG A 529 9.72 21.35 -13.42
CA ARG A 529 10.51 20.18 -13.81
C ARG A 529 10.18 18.97 -12.93
N MET A 530 10.20 19.15 -11.61
CA MET A 530 9.89 18.08 -10.66
C MET A 530 8.44 17.60 -10.81
N TYR A 531 7.50 18.53 -10.99
CA TYR A 531 6.09 18.25 -11.19
C TYR A 531 5.88 17.39 -12.43
N GLN A 532 6.49 17.73 -13.56
CA GLN A 532 6.33 16.96 -14.80
C GLN A 532 6.90 15.54 -14.68
N ALA A 533 8.01 15.36 -13.95
CA ALA A 533 8.55 14.04 -13.67
C ALA A 533 7.60 13.23 -12.76
N LEU A 534 7.10 13.83 -11.68
CA LEU A 534 6.17 13.18 -10.76
C LEU A 534 4.80 12.88 -11.40
N LYS A 535 4.29 13.78 -12.22
CA LYS A 535 3.07 13.57 -13.04
C LYS A 535 3.21 12.34 -13.93
N ARG A 536 4.31 12.23 -14.70
CA ARG A 536 4.57 11.07 -15.55
C ARG A 536 4.67 9.78 -14.75
N PHE A 537 5.29 9.84 -13.57
CA PHE A 537 5.33 8.71 -12.63
C PHE A 537 3.93 8.27 -12.21
N LEU A 538 3.12 9.19 -11.66
CA LEU A 538 1.77 8.89 -11.15
C LEU A 538 0.82 8.36 -12.24
N LEU A 539 0.87 8.94 -13.45
CA LEU A 539 0.08 8.46 -14.59
C LEU A 539 0.49 7.05 -15.02
N ARG A 540 1.80 6.75 -15.03
CA ARG A 540 2.33 5.43 -15.42
C ARG A 540 1.91 4.33 -14.45
N ILE A 541 1.89 4.63 -13.15
CA ILE A 541 1.66 3.62 -12.13
C ILE A 541 0.19 3.34 -11.84
N GLN A 542 -0.76 4.20 -12.26
CA GLN A 542 -2.19 3.96 -12.01
C GLN A 542 -2.59 2.52 -12.38
N ILE A 543 -3.31 1.85 -11.48
CA ILE A 543 -3.57 0.41 -11.57
C ILE A 543 -4.52 0.10 -12.72
N GLN A 544 -4.12 -0.88 -13.54
CA GLN A 544 -4.98 -1.60 -14.46
C GLN A 544 -5.20 -3.02 -13.94
N SER A 545 -6.45 -3.34 -13.62
CA SER A 545 -6.83 -4.64 -13.06
C SER A 545 -8.20 -5.11 -13.58
N GLY A 546 -8.37 -6.44 -13.65
CA GLY A 546 -9.70 -7.02 -13.80
C GLY A 546 -10.53 -6.99 -12.52
N ASP A 547 -9.90 -6.74 -11.37
CA ASP A 547 -10.57 -6.60 -10.09
C ASP A 547 -10.97 -5.13 -9.85
N PRO A 548 -12.27 -4.82 -9.74
CA PRO A 548 -12.74 -3.45 -9.59
C PRO A 548 -12.29 -2.79 -8.29
N ARG A 549 -11.88 -3.57 -7.27
CA ARG A 549 -11.32 -3.02 -6.02
C ARG A 549 -10.03 -2.23 -6.25
N PHE A 550 -9.29 -2.52 -7.32
CA PHE A 550 -7.99 -1.90 -7.58
C PHE A 550 -7.98 -1.08 -8.86
N ASN A 551 -8.77 -1.46 -9.88
CA ASN A 551 -8.72 -0.86 -11.21
C ASN A 551 -9.03 0.66 -11.18
N GLY A 552 -8.03 1.48 -11.56
CA GLY A 552 -8.12 2.94 -11.57
C GLY A 552 -7.60 3.63 -10.30
N GLY A 553 -7.26 2.88 -9.25
CA GLY A 553 -6.68 3.40 -8.01
C GLY A 553 -5.14 3.42 -7.99
N TRP A 554 -4.60 3.78 -6.83
CA TRP A 554 -3.16 3.74 -6.51
C TRP A 554 -2.94 3.12 -5.12
N MET A 555 -2.15 2.05 -5.03
CA MET A 555 -1.71 1.53 -3.72
C MET A 555 -0.60 2.39 -3.13
N ARG A 556 -0.50 2.40 -1.80
CA ARG A 556 0.45 3.24 -1.05
C ARG A 556 1.91 3.05 -1.46
N GLY A 557 2.40 1.81 -1.53
CA GLY A 557 3.82 1.50 -1.76
C GLY A 557 4.09 1.05 -3.19
N PHE A 558 5.01 1.74 -3.87
CA PHE A 558 5.45 1.38 -5.21
C PHE A 558 6.98 1.26 -5.28
N ASP A 559 7.46 0.06 -5.64
CA ASP A 559 8.87 -0.21 -5.88
C ASP A 559 9.27 0.30 -7.27
N MET A 560 10.03 1.39 -7.28
CA MET A 560 10.39 2.09 -8.51
C MET A 560 11.47 1.39 -9.33
N ASP A 561 12.27 0.52 -8.71
CA ASP A 561 13.33 -0.24 -9.39
C ASP A 561 12.74 -1.44 -10.13
N ASN A 562 11.77 -2.12 -9.51
CA ASN A 562 11.16 -3.31 -10.11
C ASN A 562 9.83 -3.01 -10.82
N GLY A 563 9.29 -1.80 -10.70
CA GLY A 563 8.05 -1.38 -11.34
C GLY A 563 6.83 -2.13 -10.79
N ASP A 564 6.83 -2.42 -9.48
CA ASP A 564 5.85 -3.31 -8.85
C ASP A 564 5.24 -2.66 -7.60
N TYR A 565 3.95 -2.91 -7.34
CA TYR A 565 3.33 -2.50 -6.07
C TYR A 565 3.87 -3.37 -4.93
N TYR A 566 4.78 -2.81 -4.14
CA TYR A 566 5.52 -3.51 -3.09
C TYR A 566 6.09 -2.52 -2.08
N GLY A 567 6.26 -2.98 -0.83
CA GLY A 567 6.86 -2.21 0.25
C GLY A 567 6.71 -2.90 1.60
N LEU A 568 7.26 -2.27 2.64
CA LEU A 568 7.14 -2.70 4.03
C LEU A 568 5.68 -2.63 4.47
N ASN A 569 5.11 -3.75 4.89
CA ASN A 569 3.70 -3.84 5.26
C ASN A 569 3.50 -3.96 6.78
N LYS A 570 4.11 -3.04 7.54
CA LYS A 570 4.03 -3.02 9.01
C LYS A 570 2.90 -2.17 9.59
N ASP A 571 2.31 -1.31 8.77
CA ASP A 571 1.11 -0.56 9.12
C ASP A 571 -0.12 -1.41 8.81
N LEU A 572 -0.86 -1.80 9.85
CA LEU A 572 -1.89 -2.85 9.81
C LEU A 572 -2.94 -2.61 8.71
N ASP A 573 -3.59 -1.45 8.76
CA ASP A 573 -4.68 -1.11 7.85
C ASP A 573 -4.20 -0.24 6.69
N TRP A 574 -3.21 0.63 6.92
CA TRP A 574 -2.71 1.61 5.93
C TRP A 574 -1.37 1.22 5.30
N GLY A 575 -0.91 -0.02 5.44
CA GLY A 575 0.38 -0.48 4.88
C GLY A 575 0.50 -0.39 3.35
N ALA A 576 1.59 -0.95 2.82
CA ALA A 576 2.02 -0.76 1.43
C ALA A 576 0.95 -1.07 0.37
N TYR A 577 -0.05 -1.88 0.67
CA TYR A 577 -1.07 -2.32 -0.28
C TYR A 577 -2.43 -1.64 -0.11
N ALA A 578 -2.56 -0.68 0.80
CA ALA A 578 -3.81 0.05 0.98
C ALA A 578 -4.09 0.99 -0.20
N ILE A 579 -5.37 1.20 -0.55
CA ILE A 579 -5.83 2.23 -1.50
C ILE A 579 -6.83 3.13 -0.78
N MET A 580 -6.38 4.32 -0.39
CA MET A 580 -7.18 5.35 0.27
C MET A 580 -7.96 6.17 -0.75
N ALA A 581 -9.26 6.36 -0.51
CA ALA A 581 -10.12 7.12 -1.39
C ALA A 581 -9.77 8.61 -1.40
N GLY A 582 -10.02 9.35 -0.31
CA GLY A 582 -9.84 10.81 -0.32
C GLY A 582 -8.39 11.29 -0.38
N TRP A 583 -7.42 10.52 0.09
CA TRP A 583 -6.01 10.94 0.11
C TRP A 583 -5.33 10.70 -1.23
N MET A 584 -5.06 9.43 -1.57
CA MET A 584 -4.35 9.09 -2.80
C MET A 584 -5.27 9.28 -4.00
N THR A 585 -6.44 8.66 -3.96
CA THR A 585 -7.40 8.68 -5.06
C THR A 585 -8.28 9.94 -5.06
N GLY A 586 -8.02 10.89 -4.17
CA GLY A 586 -8.64 12.22 -4.15
C GLY A 586 -7.65 13.28 -4.61
N PHE A 587 -6.53 13.48 -3.89
CA PHE A 587 -5.56 14.53 -4.23
C PHE A 587 -4.90 14.36 -5.60
N ILE A 588 -4.46 13.14 -5.94
CA ILE A 588 -3.80 12.90 -7.23
C ILE A 588 -4.71 13.30 -8.41
N PRO A 589 -5.95 12.78 -8.52
CA PRO A 589 -6.82 13.17 -9.61
C PRO A 589 -7.35 14.61 -9.50
N ILE A 590 -7.48 15.19 -8.31
CA ILE A 590 -7.77 16.63 -8.16
C ILE A 590 -6.68 17.47 -8.85
N VAL A 591 -5.40 17.17 -8.63
CA VAL A 591 -4.32 17.90 -9.28
C VAL A 591 -4.29 17.65 -10.80
N PHE A 592 -4.67 16.45 -11.26
CA PHE A 592 -4.87 16.21 -12.70
C PHE A 592 -6.02 17.03 -13.29
N LEU A 593 -7.12 17.25 -12.55
CA LEU A 593 -8.17 18.17 -12.98
C LEU A 593 -7.65 19.60 -13.15
N GLU A 594 -6.75 20.07 -12.28
CA GLU A 594 -6.11 21.39 -12.43
C GLU A 594 -5.35 21.50 -13.77
N ASP A 595 -4.62 20.45 -14.15
CA ASP A 595 -3.93 20.37 -15.45
C ASP A 595 -4.89 20.37 -16.65
N LEU A 596 -6.15 19.97 -16.44
CA LEU A 596 -7.21 20.03 -17.44
C LEU A 596 -7.96 21.37 -17.43
N GLY A 597 -7.54 22.32 -16.58
CA GLY A 597 -8.12 23.66 -16.48
C GLY A 597 -9.25 23.79 -15.45
N ALA A 598 -9.44 22.81 -14.57
CA ALA A 598 -10.31 23.00 -13.41
C ALA A 598 -9.70 24.03 -12.42
N PRO A 599 -10.52 24.72 -11.63
CA PRO A 599 -10.01 25.60 -10.58
C PRO A 599 -9.10 24.84 -9.59
N PRO A 600 -8.05 25.49 -9.06
CA PRO A 600 -7.13 24.88 -8.12
C PRO A 600 -7.79 24.58 -6.77
N PHE A 601 -7.40 23.46 -6.15
CA PHE A 601 -7.98 23.02 -4.87
C PHE A 601 -7.38 23.74 -3.66
N PHE A 602 -6.06 23.95 -3.65
CA PHE A 602 -5.36 24.47 -2.46
C PHE A 602 -5.32 26.01 -2.39
N ILE A 603 -5.20 26.73 -3.52
CA ILE A 603 -5.24 28.21 -3.57
C ILE A 603 -5.87 28.68 -4.88
N SER A 604 -7.08 29.23 -4.80
CA SER A 604 -7.76 29.89 -5.93
C SER A 604 -7.21 31.31 -6.18
N PRO A 605 -7.07 31.75 -7.45
CA PRO A 605 -6.83 33.16 -7.75
C PRO A 605 -8.04 34.02 -7.34
N ASP A 606 -9.25 33.51 -7.56
CA ASP A 606 -10.52 34.24 -7.46
C ASP A 606 -11.13 34.26 -6.09
#